data_AF-A0A7R8ZSG2-F1
#
_entry.id   AF-A0A7R8ZSG2-F1
#
_cell.length_a   1.000
_cell.length_b   1.000
_cell.length_c   1.000
_cell.angle_alpha   90.00
_cell.angle_beta   90.00
_cell.angle_gamma   90.00
#
_symmetry.space_group_name_H-M   'P 1'
#
loop_
_entity.id
_entity.type
_entity.pdbx_description
1 polymer ?
#
loop_
_entity_poly.entity_id
_entity_poly.type
_entity_poly.pdbx_seq_one_letter_code
_entity_poly.pdbx_strand_id
1 'polypeptide(L)'
;MSSEPPPCPSSAASARKPIRRNPGRHAHKGRQMVHADDALFVADPEALTRKRTGIVYDEVFLQHQCERCPERVIAECKRCEELDILSSSCTRVPVRPARMDELKAVQPRSVAEDTVGGTVDLVSKIAKGQLQNGLSLVRPGSTWFDLAVAAQAALNKALKSSAIDSESEKEPLGLYWGLPVPPCPPLSPLEPVDPTTWETIWEAISRFGEDRLISCFLTSAFVKPLSALPPEGPQPPFPTKDTNPGPPTRAMPIEKVSSCFPLPVPGGPQQPARVAYVFDPSMEGHESMVSHPENPNRVRRIMENLTSTGVAQRCGHVPSRPATDEEVLTVYDASLLDIVKRIKDLKPSEQLSLGESLDSIYVNGQTETAARVALGSMLNLTDWVIQGGKGHSGLAVIRPPGHHAESDEPSGFCFFNNVAIAAQRALDDHLLKRVLVVDWDVHHGSGIQNAFLRDPRVLYISLLLFLGGSFYPEGQGGAIPVVGEGSGEGFNVNIPWEQTKMGDPEYIQAFLGTVLPICYEFNPELVLVSAGFDAAVGDPLGRCSVTPACYGVMTNLLCPLAEGKMVVALEGGYNLASISSAMTLCAKALLGDPPGRLDCNKMKQSATAVLRGASAVQAPFWRLVFRQPPR
;
A
#
# COMPACT_ATOMS: atom_id res chain seq x y z
N MET A 1 -19.44 20.32 -77.14
CA MET A 1 -18.78 20.74 -75.89
C MET A 1 -18.33 19.47 -75.18
N SER A 2 -17.26 18.84 -75.68
CA SER A 2 -15.90 18.86 -75.10
C SER A 2 -15.85 18.08 -73.77
N SER A 3 -15.96 16.74 -73.77
CA SER A 3 -15.02 15.67 -74.18
C SER A 3 -13.92 15.39 -73.16
N GLU A 4 -14.10 14.30 -72.40
CA GLU A 4 -13.06 13.61 -71.61
C GLU A 4 -11.91 13.11 -72.51
N PRO A 5 -10.68 13.00 -71.97
CA PRO A 5 -9.63 12.20 -72.58
C PRO A 5 -9.23 10.95 -71.76
N PRO A 6 -8.55 9.97 -72.39
CA PRO A 6 -8.60 8.53 -72.07
C PRO A 6 -7.28 7.99 -71.45
N PRO A 7 -7.11 6.66 -71.21
CA PRO A 7 -6.05 6.12 -70.35
C PRO A 7 -4.74 5.87 -71.10
N CYS A 8 -3.62 5.76 -70.38
CA CYS A 8 -2.28 5.51 -70.95
C CYS A 8 -1.66 4.18 -70.48
N PRO A 9 -1.07 3.38 -71.40
CA PRO A 9 -0.50 2.05 -71.14
C PRO A 9 1.03 2.05 -70.94
N SER A 10 1.55 0.90 -70.51
CA SER A 10 2.96 0.54 -70.32
C SER A 10 3.71 0.19 -71.61
N SER A 11 5.01 0.53 -71.73
CA SER A 11 6.09 -0.40 -72.17
C SER A 11 7.50 0.24 -72.16
N ALA A 12 8.51 -0.60 -71.91
CA ALA A 12 9.97 -0.39 -71.84
C ALA A 12 10.61 0.07 -73.18
N ALA A 13 11.91 0.36 -73.37
CA ALA A 13 13.17 -0.11 -72.78
C ALA A 13 14.40 0.70 -73.32
N SER A 14 15.59 0.43 -72.73
CA SER A 14 16.95 0.49 -73.34
C SER A 14 17.69 1.85 -73.32
N ALA A 15 18.96 2.03 -72.93
CA ALA A 15 20.08 1.08 -72.84
C ALA A 15 21.31 1.64 -72.06
N ARG A 16 22.14 0.70 -71.57
CA ARG A 16 23.63 0.69 -71.37
C ARG A 16 24.26 0.99 -69.99
N LYS A 17 24.71 -0.12 -69.38
CA LYS A 17 25.79 -0.34 -68.37
C LYS A 17 27.19 -0.30 -69.04
N PRO A 18 28.35 -0.07 -68.35
CA PRO A 18 29.00 -1.06 -67.46
C PRO A 18 29.82 -0.53 -66.23
N ILE A 19 29.70 -1.16 -65.05
CA ILE A 19 30.63 -2.11 -64.35
C ILE A 19 31.89 -1.50 -63.68
N ARG A 20 31.99 -1.70 -62.35
CA ARG A 20 33.13 -2.14 -61.47
C ARG A 20 32.97 -1.47 -60.09
N ARG A 21 33.09 -2.09 -58.90
CA ARG A 21 33.56 -3.40 -58.40
C ARG A 21 32.95 -3.58 -56.98
N ASN A 22 32.56 -4.81 -56.64
CA ASN A 22 32.50 -5.32 -55.25
C ASN A 22 33.90 -5.90 -54.91
N PRO A 23 34.34 -6.13 -53.64
CA PRO A 23 33.54 -6.82 -52.60
C PRO A 23 33.78 -6.37 -51.13
N GLY A 24 32.82 -6.65 -50.23
CA GLY A 24 33.07 -6.61 -48.78
C GLY A 24 31.83 -6.80 -47.89
N ARG A 25 31.46 -8.07 -47.68
CA ARG A 25 30.50 -8.65 -46.72
C ARG A 25 29.97 -7.74 -45.59
N HIS A 26 28.65 -7.59 -45.49
CA HIS A 26 27.89 -7.82 -44.25
C HIS A 26 26.46 -8.26 -44.59
N ALA A 27 26.08 -9.44 -44.12
CA ALA A 27 24.78 -10.05 -44.36
C ALA A 27 23.71 -9.39 -43.47
N HIS A 28 22.66 -8.86 -44.09
CA HIS A 28 21.41 -8.54 -43.42
C HIS A 28 20.72 -9.84 -42.98
N LYS A 29 20.56 -10.02 -41.67
CA LYS A 29 19.51 -10.88 -41.09
C LYS A 29 18.44 -9.97 -40.50
N GLY A 30 17.18 -10.32 -40.77
CA GLY A 30 16.00 -9.56 -40.40
C GLY A 30 15.90 -9.31 -38.89
N ARG A 31 15.48 -8.11 -38.52
CA ARG A 31 15.02 -7.79 -37.16
C ARG A 31 13.62 -8.36 -36.99
N GLN A 32 13.52 -9.48 -36.28
CA GLN A 32 12.33 -9.78 -35.50
C GLN A 32 12.22 -8.72 -34.40
N MET A 33 11.07 -8.05 -34.31
CA MET A 33 10.65 -7.34 -33.12
C MET A 33 10.41 -8.39 -32.03
N VAL A 34 11.28 -8.44 -31.04
CA VAL A 34 11.04 -9.18 -29.80
C VAL A 34 10.27 -8.24 -28.88
N HIS A 35 9.10 -8.71 -28.43
CA HIS A 35 8.25 -8.04 -27.45
C HIS A 35 9.01 -7.83 -26.14
N ALA A 36 8.79 -6.68 -25.50
CA ALA A 36 9.38 -6.30 -24.21
C ALA A 36 8.60 -6.88 -23.01
N ASP A 37 8.07 -8.10 -23.15
CA ASP A 37 7.38 -8.86 -22.11
C ASP A 37 8.15 -10.17 -21.95
N ASP A 38 9.17 -10.21 -21.07
CA ASP A 38 9.79 -11.47 -20.56
C ASP A 38 10.99 -11.25 -19.60
N ALA A 39 11.13 -10.08 -18.96
CA ALA A 39 12.05 -9.96 -17.82
C ALA A 39 11.38 -10.49 -16.53
N LEU A 40 11.13 -11.80 -16.51
CA LEU A 40 10.73 -12.55 -15.32
C LEU A 40 11.86 -12.47 -14.28
N PHE A 41 11.57 -11.85 -13.13
CA PHE A 41 12.36 -12.00 -11.91
C PHE A 41 12.38 -13.47 -11.51
N VAL A 42 13.42 -14.19 -11.90
CA VAL A 42 13.76 -15.47 -11.27
C VAL A 42 14.25 -15.13 -9.86
N ALA A 43 13.48 -15.51 -8.84
CA ALA A 43 13.90 -15.37 -7.46
C ALA A 43 15.19 -16.18 -7.25
N ASP A 44 16.29 -15.49 -6.96
CA ASP A 44 17.54 -16.10 -6.50
C ASP A 44 17.30 -16.72 -5.11
N PRO A 45 17.37 -18.06 -4.95
CA PRO A 45 17.16 -18.71 -3.66
C PRO A 45 18.16 -18.26 -2.57
N GLU A 46 19.34 -17.76 -2.95
CA GLU A 46 20.34 -17.25 -2.00
C GLU A 46 19.99 -15.84 -1.46
N ALA A 47 19.15 -15.06 -2.15
CA ALA A 47 18.75 -13.71 -1.74
C ALA A 47 17.89 -13.69 -0.46
N LEU A 48 17.34 -14.83 -0.05
CA LEU A 48 16.59 -14.99 1.21
C LEU A 48 17.49 -15.06 2.45
N THR A 49 18.80 -15.30 2.29
CA THR A 49 19.75 -15.52 3.41
C THR A 49 20.69 -14.34 3.68
N ARG A 50 20.64 -13.26 2.89
CA ARG A 50 21.46 -12.07 3.13
C ARG A 50 20.77 -11.14 4.12
N LYS A 51 21.42 -10.83 5.24
CA LYS A 51 21.04 -9.73 6.14
C LYS A 51 20.87 -8.44 5.34
N ARG A 52 19.65 -7.92 5.28
CA ARG A 52 19.25 -6.85 4.34
C ARG A 52 19.55 -5.44 4.82
N THR A 53 19.83 -5.26 6.12
CA THR A 53 20.07 -3.95 6.75
C THR A 53 21.52 -3.80 7.16
N GLY A 54 22.16 -2.70 6.78
CA GLY A 54 23.50 -2.33 7.26
C GLY A 54 23.45 -1.46 8.50
N ILE A 55 24.42 -1.61 9.41
CA ILE A 55 24.60 -0.70 10.54
C ILE A 55 26.04 -0.20 10.63
N VAL A 56 26.23 1.11 10.75
CA VAL A 56 27.53 1.75 10.99
C VAL A 56 27.60 2.12 12.46
N TYR A 57 28.52 1.51 13.21
CA TYR A 57 28.84 1.87 14.59
C TYR A 57 30.33 1.60 14.89
N ASP A 58 30.95 2.41 15.76
CA ASP A 58 32.33 2.22 16.19
C ASP A 58 32.60 2.72 17.62
N GLU A 59 33.52 2.05 18.32
CA GLU A 59 33.97 2.41 19.67
C GLU A 59 34.67 3.77 19.72
N VAL A 60 35.26 4.21 18.62
CA VAL A 60 35.86 5.55 18.47
C VAL A 60 34.83 6.66 18.74
N PHE A 61 33.52 6.40 18.56
CA PHE A 61 32.45 7.34 18.90
C PHE A 61 32.30 7.58 20.41
N LEU A 62 32.89 6.73 21.25
CA LEU A 62 32.85 6.81 22.71
C LEU A 62 34.00 7.64 23.32
N GLN A 63 35.00 8.01 22.52
CA GLN A 63 36.25 8.63 23.00
C GLN A 63 36.19 10.17 23.14
N HIS A 64 35.00 10.78 23.06
CA HIS A 64 34.87 12.25 23.03
C HIS A 64 34.75 12.90 24.42
N GLN A 65 35.42 14.04 24.61
CA GLN A 65 35.50 14.81 25.87
C GLN A 65 34.27 15.69 26.17
N CYS A 66 33.06 15.28 25.76
CA CYS A 66 31.83 15.99 26.14
C CYS A 66 31.11 15.19 27.24
N GLU A 67 30.86 15.80 28.41
CA GLU A 67 30.39 15.14 29.64
C GLU A 67 29.15 14.25 29.51
N ARG A 68 28.29 14.42 28.48
CA ARG A 68 27.04 13.64 28.30
C ARG A 68 26.89 12.96 26.94
N CYS A 69 27.90 13.04 26.06
CA CYS A 69 27.79 12.49 24.70
C CYS A 69 28.17 10.99 24.60
N PRO A 70 29.25 10.51 25.25
CA PRO A 70 29.61 9.09 25.25
C PRO A 70 28.54 8.21 25.90
N GLU A 71 27.96 8.64 27.02
CA GLU A 71 26.91 7.88 27.73
C GLU A 71 25.68 7.59 26.86
N ARG A 72 25.35 8.51 25.93
CA ARG A 72 24.21 8.37 25.01
C ARG A 72 24.46 7.31 23.95
N VAL A 73 25.65 7.34 23.35
CA VAL A 73 26.03 6.35 22.32
C VAL A 73 26.23 4.97 22.97
N ILE A 74 26.77 4.90 24.19
CA ILE A 74 26.90 3.65 24.97
C ILE A 74 25.53 3.07 25.30
N ALA A 75 24.59 3.88 25.81
CA ALA A 75 23.23 3.43 26.09
C ALA A 75 22.55 2.88 24.83
N GLU A 76 22.77 3.53 23.68
CA GLU A 76 22.18 3.15 22.41
C GLU A 76 22.78 1.86 21.83
N CYS A 77 24.11 1.70 21.89
CA CYS A 77 24.79 0.46 21.52
C CYS A 77 24.35 -0.71 22.41
N LYS A 78 24.31 -0.52 23.73
CA LYS A 78 23.87 -1.54 24.69
C LYS A 78 22.42 -1.97 24.42
N ARG A 79 21.55 -1.04 24.06
CA ARG A 79 20.15 -1.33 23.72
C ARG A 79 20.03 -2.06 22.38
N CYS A 80 20.87 -1.74 21.39
CA CYS A 80 20.97 -2.52 20.16
C CYS A 80 21.45 -3.95 20.43
N GLU A 81 22.35 -4.16 21.39
CA GLU A 81 22.79 -5.50 21.82
C GLU A 81 21.65 -6.26 22.52
N GLU A 82 20.90 -5.59 23.41
CA GLU A 82 19.73 -6.17 24.11
C GLU A 82 18.61 -6.58 23.15
N LEU A 83 18.47 -5.89 22.01
CA LEU A 83 17.52 -6.19 20.93
C LEU A 83 18.10 -7.13 19.85
N ASP A 84 19.31 -7.66 20.04
CA ASP A 84 20.04 -8.52 19.10
C ASP A 84 20.30 -7.89 17.71
N ILE A 85 20.23 -6.55 17.63
CA ILE A 85 20.40 -5.78 16.40
C ILE A 85 21.86 -5.82 15.92
N LEU A 86 22.83 -5.76 16.84
CA LEU A 86 24.25 -5.68 16.51
C LEU A 86 24.89 -7.02 16.14
N SER A 87 24.25 -8.14 16.47
CA SER A 87 24.81 -9.51 16.38
C SER A 87 24.19 -10.35 15.27
N SER A 88 22.87 -10.50 15.22
CA SER A 88 22.18 -11.43 14.29
C SER A 88 21.41 -10.71 13.16
N SER A 89 20.97 -9.48 13.40
CA SER A 89 19.94 -8.76 12.65
C SER A 89 20.46 -7.90 11.48
N CYS A 90 21.58 -7.20 11.71
CA CYS A 90 22.18 -6.26 10.76
C CYS A 90 23.57 -6.70 10.29
N THR A 91 23.97 -6.24 9.11
CA THR A 91 25.35 -6.33 8.61
C THR A 91 26.15 -5.14 9.12
N ARG A 92 27.16 -5.35 9.97
CA ARG A 92 28.05 -4.26 10.39
C ARG A 92 28.83 -3.72 9.18
N VAL A 93 28.72 -2.42 8.93
CA VAL A 93 29.52 -1.69 7.96
C VAL A 93 30.70 -1.04 8.71
N PRO A 94 31.95 -1.38 8.38
CA PRO A 94 33.11 -0.84 9.07
C PRO A 94 33.17 0.68 8.98
N VAL A 95 33.54 1.33 10.09
CA VAL A 95 33.83 2.76 10.11
C VAL A 95 35.25 2.99 9.59
N ARG A 96 35.41 4.06 8.82
CA ARG A 96 36.71 4.51 8.30
C ARG A 96 36.73 6.03 8.19
N PRO A 97 37.91 6.67 8.24
CA PRO A 97 38.04 8.07 7.88
C PRO A 97 37.49 8.34 6.47
N ALA A 98 36.81 9.46 6.33
CA ALA A 98 36.40 9.97 5.02
C ALA A 98 37.62 10.35 4.19
N ARG A 99 37.56 10.07 2.89
CA ARG A 99 38.59 10.44 1.93
C ARG A 99 38.50 11.92 1.63
N MET A 100 39.60 12.53 1.19
CA MET A 100 39.64 13.95 0.85
C MET A 100 38.65 14.33 -0.26
N ASP A 101 38.32 13.44 -1.19
CA ASP A 101 37.29 13.69 -2.21
C ASP A 101 35.87 13.65 -1.63
N GLU A 102 35.62 12.86 -0.59
CA GLU A 102 34.34 12.78 0.14
C GLU A 102 34.16 14.02 1.03
N LEU A 103 35.23 14.48 1.69
CA LEU A 103 35.23 15.70 2.51
C LEU A 103 35.10 16.98 1.69
N LYS A 104 35.59 17.00 0.44
CA LYS A 104 35.42 18.16 -0.47
C LYS A 104 33.95 18.44 -0.82
N ALA A 105 33.08 17.44 -0.74
CA ALA A 105 31.65 17.63 -0.95
C ALA A 105 31.01 18.41 0.22
N VAL A 106 31.64 18.41 1.39
CA VAL A 106 31.11 18.89 2.67
C VAL A 106 31.80 20.20 3.05
N GLN A 107 31.07 21.22 3.54
CA GLN A 107 31.73 22.44 4.02
C GLN A 107 32.48 22.16 5.33
N PRO A 108 33.71 22.68 5.51
CA PRO A 108 34.55 22.29 6.63
C PRO A 108 34.09 22.99 7.92
N ARG A 109 33.17 22.37 8.65
CA ARG A 109 32.90 22.69 10.06
C ARG A 109 32.78 21.40 10.87
N SER A 110 33.84 21.10 11.64
CA SER A 110 33.86 20.13 12.74
C SER A 110 33.23 18.75 12.48
N VAL A 111 33.35 18.22 11.26
CA VAL A 111 32.75 16.93 10.90
C VAL A 111 33.68 15.79 11.35
N ALA A 112 33.14 14.78 12.03
CA ALA A 112 33.88 13.57 12.34
C ALA A 112 34.11 12.76 11.05
N GLU A 113 35.34 12.78 10.52
CA GLU A 113 35.73 12.12 9.27
C GLU A 113 35.33 10.64 9.25
N ASP A 114 35.50 9.95 10.37
CA ASP A 114 35.13 8.54 10.54
C ASP A 114 33.65 8.27 10.28
N THR A 115 32.79 9.17 10.76
CA THR A 115 31.35 9.03 10.61
C THR A 115 30.90 9.28 9.16
N VAL A 116 31.58 10.19 8.48
CA VAL A 116 31.33 10.45 7.05
C VAL A 116 31.75 9.23 6.22
N GLY A 117 32.93 8.67 6.46
CA GLY A 117 33.41 7.51 5.69
C GLY A 117 32.56 6.26 5.88
N GLY A 118 32.13 5.95 7.12
CA GLY A 118 31.22 4.84 7.39
C GLY A 118 29.84 5.02 6.73
N THR A 119 29.27 6.23 6.80
CA THR A 119 28.00 6.56 6.13
C THR A 119 28.10 6.43 4.61
N VAL A 120 29.20 6.91 4.01
CA VAL A 120 29.48 6.79 2.58
C VAL A 120 29.56 5.32 2.14
N ASP A 121 30.21 4.46 2.93
CA ASP A 121 30.31 3.04 2.60
C ASP A 121 28.97 2.31 2.74
N LEU A 122 28.15 2.69 3.72
CA LEU A 122 26.77 2.21 3.88
C LEU A 122 25.93 2.55 2.64
N VAL A 123 25.96 3.82 2.22
CA VAL A 123 25.31 4.31 1.00
C VAL A 123 25.80 3.56 -0.23
N SER A 124 27.11 3.32 -0.35
CA SER A 124 27.68 2.61 -1.50
C SER A 124 27.21 1.15 -1.56
N LYS A 125 27.13 0.46 -0.42
CA LYS A 125 26.63 -0.92 -0.34
C LYS A 125 25.16 -1.00 -0.74
N ILE A 126 24.34 -0.07 -0.27
CA ILE A 126 22.92 0.04 -0.64
C ILE A 126 22.79 0.34 -2.15
N ALA A 127 23.57 1.30 -2.66
CA ALA A 127 23.63 1.66 -4.08
C ALA A 127 24.15 0.54 -5.02
N LYS A 128 24.74 -0.52 -4.47
CA LYS A 128 25.21 -1.68 -5.24
C LYS A 128 24.30 -2.90 -5.07
N GLY A 129 23.16 -2.76 -4.37
CA GLY A 129 22.27 -3.87 -4.05
C GLY A 129 22.88 -4.89 -3.08
N GLN A 130 23.95 -4.52 -2.37
CA GLN A 130 24.57 -5.39 -1.35
C GLN A 130 23.81 -5.33 -0.02
N LEU A 131 23.05 -4.27 0.20
CA LEU A 131 22.12 -4.05 1.31
C LEU A 131 20.84 -3.42 0.74
N GLN A 132 19.70 -3.65 1.39
CA GLN A 132 18.41 -3.04 1.04
C GLN A 132 18.26 -1.66 1.71
N ASN A 133 18.70 -1.55 2.96
CA ASN A 133 18.66 -0.30 3.72
C ASN A 133 19.79 -0.25 4.76
N GLY A 134 19.89 0.85 5.51
CA GLY A 134 20.87 0.94 6.56
C GLY A 134 20.72 2.11 7.53
N LEU A 135 21.31 1.92 8.70
CA LEU A 135 21.41 2.92 9.76
C LEU A 135 22.87 3.31 10.01
N SER A 136 23.14 4.60 10.12
CA SER A 136 24.40 5.12 10.64
C SER A 136 24.21 5.71 12.03
N LEU A 137 24.89 5.14 13.05
CA LEU A 137 25.00 5.74 14.38
C LEU A 137 26.13 6.77 14.33
N VAL A 138 25.77 8.04 14.31
CA VAL A 138 26.68 9.16 14.03
C VAL A 138 27.22 9.74 15.33
N ARG A 139 28.43 10.33 15.31
CA ARG A 139 29.05 11.06 16.45
C ARG A 139 28.47 12.49 16.67
N PRO A 140 28.11 12.90 17.89
CA PRO A 140 27.68 14.28 18.19
C PRO A 140 28.73 15.33 17.76
N GLY A 141 28.33 16.29 16.92
CA GLY A 141 29.20 17.38 16.41
C GLY A 141 29.26 17.50 14.89
N SER A 142 28.90 16.44 14.14
CA SER A 142 28.67 16.51 12.69
C SER A 142 27.28 17.08 12.41
N THR A 143 27.14 18.05 11.49
CA THR A 143 25.80 18.49 11.09
C THR A 143 25.17 17.45 10.17
N TRP A 144 23.86 17.26 10.31
CA TRP A 144 23.09 16.37 9.44
C TRP A 144 23.26 16.71 7.94
N PHE A 145 23.42 18.00 7.64
CA PHE A 145 23.67 18.51 6.29
C PHE A 145 25.00 18.01 5.70
N ASP A 146 26.03 17.88 6.53
CA ASP A 146 27.35 17.44 6.09
C ASP A 146 27.37 15.97 5.69
N LEU A 147 26.71 15.13 6.49
CA LEU A 147 26.51 13.71 6.19
C LEU A 147 25.62 13.55 4.96
N ALA A 148 24.64 14.44 4.82
CA ALA A 148 23.70 14.42 3.72
C ALA A 148 24.38 14.63 2.36
N VAL A 149 25.23 15.65 2.31
CA VAL A 149 25.96 16.00 1.10
C VAL A 149 27.01 14.94 0.76
N ALA A 150 27.70 14.37 1.75
CA ALA A 150 28.64 13.27 1.53
C ALA A 150 27.95 11.99 1.02
N ALA A 151 26.80 11.63 1.62
CA ALA A 151 26.00 10.49 1.18
C ALA A 151 25.50 10.68 -0.26
N GLN A 152 24.97 11.86 -0.60
CA GLN A 152 24.53 12.15 -1.96
C GLN A 152 25.68 12.09 -2.97
N ALA A 153 26.86 12.60 -2.63
CA ALA A 153 28.05 12.53 -3.49
C ALA A 153 28.50 11.08 -3.72
N ALA A 154 28.48 10.25 -2.67
CA ALA A 154 28.81 8.83 -2.74
C ALA A 154 27.81 8.04 -3.60
N LEU A 155 26.51 8.33 -3.45
CA LEU A 155 25.45 7.74 -4.25
C LEU A 155 25.65 8.06 -5.73
N ASN A 156 25.86 9.34 -6.06
CA ASN A 156 26.11 9.80 -7.43
C ASN A 156 27.33 9.12 -8.06
N LYS A 157 28.38 8.86 -7.27
CA LYS A 157 29.59 8.15 -7.72
C LYS A 157 29.31 6.66 -7.95
N ALA A 158 28.55 6.02 -7.06
CA ALA A 158 28.18 4.62 -7.19
C ALA A 158 27.33 4.37 -8.45
N LEU A 159 26.31 5.20 -8.70
CA LEU A 159 25.43 5.10 -9.86
C LEU A 159 26.18 5.32 -11.19
N LYS A 160 27.15 6.23 -11.23
CA LYS A 160 28.02 6.45 -12.40
C LYS A 160 28.94 5.26 -12.69
N SER A 161 29.35 4.52 -11.66
CA SER A 161 30.27 3.37 -11.82
C SER A 161 29.59 2.08 -12.26
N SER A 162 28.25 1.98 -12.14
CA SER A 162 27.48 0.79 -12.47
C SER A 162 27.02 0.70 -13.94
N ALA A 163 27.54 1.55 -14.84
CA ALA A 163 27.20 1.57 -16.27
C ALA A 163 25.68 1.65 -16.57
N ILE A 164 24.95 2.38 -15.74
CA ILE A 164 23.57 2.78 -16.03
C ILE A 164 23.65 4.02 -16.94
N ASP A 165 23.64 3.78 -18.24
CA ASP A 165 23.90 4.79 -19.28
C ASP A 165 22.63 5.14 -20.08
N SER A 166 21.48 5.24 -19.40
CA SER A 166 20.25 5.75 -20.01
C SER A 166 19.98 7.18 -19.53
N GLU A 167 19.87 8.13 -20.46
CA GLU A 167 19.49 9.52 -20.16
C GLU A 167 18.08 9.64 -19.52
N SER A 168 17.31 8.54 -19.49
CA SER A 168 16.00 8.41 -18.83
C SER A 168 16.06 7.99 -17.35
N GLU A 169 17.23 7.66 -16.78
CA GLU A 169 17.39 7.19 -15.39
C GLU A 169 18.03 8.21 -14.44
N LYS A 170 18.07 9.49 -14.83
CA LYS A 170 18.58 10.58 -13.97
C LYS A 170 17.49 11.19 -13.08
N GLU A 171 16.67 10.37 -12.45
CA GLU A 171 15.82 10.84 -11.35
C GLU A 171 16.52 10.59 -10.00
N PRO A 172 16.49 11.56 -9.08
CA PRO A 172 17.19 11.44 -7.81
C PRO A 172 16.54 10.34 -6.98
N LEU A 173 17.29 9.27 -6.69
CA LEU A 173 16.98 8.34 -5.61
C LEU A 173 16.57 9.14 -4.38
N GLY A 174 15.35 8.90 -3.89
CA GLY A 174 14.74 9.63 -2.77
C GLY A 174 15.53 9.46 -1.48
N LEU A 175 16.47 10.38 -1.22
CA LEU A 175 17.05 10.57 0.11
C LEU A 175 16.02 11.31 0.96
N TYR A 176 15.30 10.55 1.80
CA TYR A 176 14.40 11.14 2.79
C TYR A 176 15.21 11.71 3.95
N TRP A 177 15.06 13.02 4.07
CA TRP A 177 15.78 13.88 4.97
C TRP A 177 14.88 14.18 6.17
N GLY A 178 15.25 13.66 7.35
CA GLY A 178 14.53 13.93 8.61
C GLY A 178 14.35 15.43 8.87
N LEU A 179 13.21 15.79 9.45
CA LEU A 179 12.82 17.17 9.77
C LEU A 179 13.94 17.91 10.55
N PRO A 180 14.24 19.18 10.22
CA PRO A 180 15.19 19.98 10.99
C PRO A 180 14.64 20.24 12.39
N VAL A 181 15.33 19.75 13.42
CA VAL A 181 15.26 20.39 14.75
C VAL A 181 16.21 21.59 14.70
N PRO A 182 15.75 22.82 14.99
CA PRO A 182 16.61 23.99 14.94
C PRO A 182 17.79 23.82 15.91
N PRO A 183 18.95 24.46 15.62
CA PRO A 183 20.11 24.39 16.50
C PRO A 183 19.72 24.98 17.86
N CYS A 184 19.63 24.12 18.87
CA CYS A 184 19.58 24.43 20.29
C CYS A 184 18.72 25.67 20.66
N PRO A 185 17.39 25.56 20.81
CA PRO A 185 16.66 26.61 21.50
C PRO A 185 17.04 26.61 23.00
N PRO A 186 17.06 27.78 23.65
CA PRO A 186 17.30 27.86 25.08
C PRO A 186 16.19 27.13 25.84
N LEU A 187 16.60 26.27 26.78
CA LEU A 187 15.87 25.62 27.88
C LEU A 187 14.40 26.02 28.10
N SER A 188 13.53 25.72 27.14
CA SER A 188 12.12 25.47 27.39
C SER A 188 11.89 23.96 27.23
N PRO A 189 11.11 23.32 28.11
CA PRO A 189 10.79 21.91 27.95
C PRO A 189 9.90 21.79 26.72
N LEU A 190 10.50 21.54 25.56
CA LEU A 190 9.78 20.86 24.49
C LEU A 190 9.29 19.55 25.12
N GLU A 191 7.97 19.39 25.21
CA GLU A 191 7.41 18.12 25.64
C GLU A 191 8.00 17.02 24.76
N PRO A 192 8.44 15.90 25.35
CA PRO A 192 9.05 14.84 24.58
C PRO A 192 8.08 14.37 23.49
N VAL A 193 8.50 14.44 22.21
CA VAL A 193 7.74 13.82 21.11
C VAL A 193 7.56 12.35 21.45
N ASP A 194 6.32 11.88 21.42
CA ASP A 194 5.97 10.50 21.77
C ASP A 194 6.82 9.53 20.93
N PRO A 195 7.58 8.61 21.55
CA PRO A 195 8.38 7.60 20.86
C PRO A 195 7.70 6.89 19.67
N THR A 196 6.39 6.67 19.72
CA THR A 196 5.61 6.02 18.64
C THR A 196 5.54 6.87 17.37
N THR A 197 5.61 8.20 17.51
CA THR A 197 5.57 9.16 16.39
C THR A 197 6.84 9.06 15.54
N TRP A 198 7.98 8.75 16.16
CA TRP A 198 9.25 8.60 15.44
C TRP A 198 9.38 7.25 14.74
N GLU A 199 8.87 6.18 15.33
CA GLU A 199 8.81 4.86 14.67
C GLU A 199 7.84 4.87 13.49
N THR A 200 6.74 5.63 13.60
CA THR A 200 5.82 5.93 12.49
C THR A 200 6.52 6.66 11.33
N ILE A 201 7.27 7.72 11.66
CA ILE A 201 8.08 8.45 10.69
C ILE A 201 9.15 7.53 10.06
N TRP A 202 9.77 6.65 10.85
CA TRP A 202 10.76 5.67 10.38
C TRP A 202 10.18 4.60 9.46
N GLU A 203 9.06 3.98 9.82
CA GLU A 203 8.39 2.99 8.97
C GLU A 203 7.89 3.64 7.69
N ALA A 204 7.27 4.81 7.76
CA ALA A 204 6.88 5.56 6.57
C ALA A 204 8.11 5.83 5.67
N ILE A 205 9.19 6.37 6.22
CA ILE A 205 10.42 6.68 5.47
C ILE A 205 11.08 5.42 4.89
N SER A 206 11.22 4.35 5.68
CA SER A 206 11.88 3.10 5.26
C SER A 206 11.12 2.31 4.21
N ARG A 207 9.82 2.60 4.09
CA ARG A 207 8.91 2.08 3.08
C ARG A 207 8.83 2.93 1.81
N PHE A 208 9.25 4.21 1.83
CA PHE A 208 9.23 5.09 0.66
C PHE A 208 10.50 5.04 -0.21
N GLY A 209 11.60 4.49 0.30
CA GLY A 209 12.85 4.41 -0.46
C GLY A 209 12.78 3.37 -1.57
N GLU A 210 12.78 3.81 -2.83
CA GLU A 210 12.96 2.95 -4.02
C GLU A 210 14.18 2.04 -3.83
N ASP A 211 13.97 0.80 -3.42
CA ASP A 211 14.94 -0.28 -3.18
C ASP A 211 16.16 0.03 -2.27
N ARG A 212 16.31 1.26 -1.76
CA ARG A 212 17.58 1.80 -1.25
C ARG A 212 17.40 2.95 -0.26
N LEU A 213 17.21 2.64 1.01
CA LEU A 213 17.08 3.65 2.07
C LEU A 213 18.37 3.85 2.87
N ILE A 214 18.82 5.11 2.99
CA ILE A 214 19.88 5.52 3.93
C ILE A 214 19.27 6.42 5.01
N SER A 215 19.48 6.10 6.28
CA SER A 215 19.23 7.04 7.38
C SER A 215 20.47 7.34 8.19
N CYS A 216 20.62 8.62 8.54
CA CYS A 216 21.63 9.14 9.44
C CYS A 216 20.93 9.83 10.60
N PHE A 217 21.08 9.32 11.83
CA PHE A 217 20.53 9.98 13.02
C PHE A 217 21.63 10.63 13.86
N LEU A 218 21.35 11.85 14.31
CA LEU A 218 21.78 12.45 15.58
C LEU A 218 20.92 13.68 15.90
N THR A 219 20.33 13.74 17.10
CA THR A 219 20.63 14.78 18.10
C THR A 219 19.83 14.60 19.40
N SER A 220 20.55 14.83 20.51
CA SER A 220 20.23 15.18 21.91
C SER A 220 18.93 14.87 22.68
N ALA A 221 17.92 14.20 22.14
CA ALA A 221 16.83 13.62 22.92
C ALA A 221 16.20 12.47 22.14
N PHE A 222 15.51 11.57 22.84
CA PHE A 222 14.64 10.50 22.33
C PHE A 222 15.29 9.11 22.18
N VAL A 223 14.58 8.13 22.76
CA VAL A 223 15.10 6.97 23.51
C VAL A 223 14.59 5.62 22.96
N LYS A 224 13.86 5.61 21.83
CA LYS A 224 13.23 4.39 21.30
C LYS A 224 13.26 4.09 19.77
N PRO A 225 13.97 4.80 18.86
CA PRO A 225 13.94 4.50 17.41
C PRO A 225 14.42 3.12 16.95
N LEU A 226 15.17 2.39 17.79
CA LEU A 226 15.92 1.19 17.37
C LEU A 226 15.16 -0.12 17.41
N SER A 227 14.00 -0.20 18.07
CA SER A 227 13.16 -1.41 18.07
C SER A 227 12.64 -1.80 16.67
N ALA A 228 12.79 -0.90 15.68
CA ALA A 228 12.33 -1.04 14.30
C ALA A 228 13.46 -1.36 13.29
N LEU A 229 14.67 -1.72 13.76
CA LEU A 229 15.68 -2.36 12.90
C LEU A 229 15.44 -3.88 12.90
N PRO A 230 15.48 -4.55 11.74
CA PRO A 230 14.97 -5.91 11.62
C PRO A 230 15.91 -6.91 12.30
N PRO A 231 15.49 -7.64 13.34
CA PRO A 231 16.01 -8.98 13.53
C PRO A 231 15.51 -9.87 12.40
N GLU A 232 16.24 -10.94 12.11
CA GLU A 232 15.69 -12.03 11.30
C GLU A 232 14.41 -12.53 11.99
N GLY A 233 13.27 -12.04 11.51
CA GLY A 233 11.99 -12.24 12.14
C GLY A 233 11.03 -11.07 11.89
N PRO A 234 9.72 -11.33 11.83
CA PRO A 234 8.74 -10.29 11.59
C PRO A 234 8.68 -9.28 12.74
N GLN A 235 8.59 -8.00 12.36
CA GLN A 235 8.63 -6.81 13.22
C GLN A 235 7.68 -6.92 14.43
N PRO A 236 8.00 -6.27 15.57
CA PRO A 236 7.04 -6.05 16.66
C PRO A 236 6.20 -4.77 16.41
N PRO A 237 4.89 -4.86 16.12
CA PRO A 237 4.01 -3.69 16.01
C PRO A 237 3.89 -2.75 17.22
N PHE A 238 3.34 -1.58 16.93
CA PHE A 238 3.20 -0.45 17.84
C PHE A 238 2.02 -0.57 18.82
N PRO A 239 2.18 -0.10 20.07
CA PRO A 239 1.05 0.22 20.93
C PRO A 239 0.46 1.56 20.48
N THR A 240 -0.78 1.59 20.02
CA THR A 240 -1.47 2.83 19.66
C THR A 240 -2.23 3.46 20.83
N LYS A 241 -1.82 3.17 22.06
CA LYS A 241 -2.51 3.66 23.26
C LYS A 241 -2.10 5.12 23.54
N ASP A 242 -3.10 5.98 23.75
CA ASP A 242 -3.00 7.30 24.41
C ASP A 242 -2.59 8.53 23.57
N THR A 243 -2.97 8.64 22.28
CA THR A 243 -2.90 9.91 21.52
C THR A 243 -4.18 10.75 21.56
N ASN A 244 -5.21 10.31 22.27
CA ASN A 244 -6.42 11.11 22.51
C ASN A 244 -6.28 11.92 23.81
N PRO A 245 -6.49 13.24 23.84
CA PRO A 245 -6.69 13.96 25.09
C PRO A 245 -8.06 13.59 25.68
N GLY A 246 -8.09 12.55 26.51
CA GLY A 246 -9.28 12.27 27.33
C GLY A 246 -9.47 13.29 28.45
N PRO A 247 -10.69 13.51 28.96
CA PRO A 247 -10.93 13.92 30.35
C PRO A 247 -11.18 12.68 31.26
N PRO A 248 -11.14 12.83 32.60
CA PRO A 248 -10.33 11.97 33.46
C PRO A 248 -11.00 10.68 33.99
N THR A 249 -10.16 9.66 34.10
CA THR A 249 -10.10 8.50 35.03
C THR A 249 -11.34 8.07 35.82
N ARG A 250 -11.61 6.74 35.77
CA ARG A 250 -11.44 5.86 36.95
C ARG A 250 -11.20 4.40 36.53
N ALA A 251 -10.19 3.77 37.12
CA ALA A 251 -9.80 2.38 36.87
C ALA A 251 -10.78 1.37 37.49
N MET A 252 -10.85 0.17 36.93
CA MET A 252 -11.31 -1.04 37.61
C MET A 252 -10.38 -2.23 37.30
N PRO A 253 -10.13 -3.13 38.26
CA PRO A 253 -9.32 -4.33 38.06
C PRO A 253 -10.20 -5.49 37.59
N ILE A 254 -9.73 -6.31 36.65
CA ILE A 254 -10.38 -7.58 36.32
C ILE A 254 -9.35 -8.72 36.37
N GLU A 255 -9.72 -9.74 37.15
CA GLU A 255 -8.99 -10.98 37.41
C GLU A 255 -9.07 -11.99 36.25
N LYS A 256 -8.16 -12.97 36.35
CA LYS A 256 -7.90 -14.13 35.51
C LYS A 256 -9.15 -14.86 34.97
N VAL A 257 -9.08 -15.27 33.71
CA VAL A 257 -9.73 -16.50 33.23
C VAL A 257 -8.71 -17.35 32.49
N SER A 258 -8.63 -18.61 32.92
CA SER A 258 -7.78 -19.68 32.37
C SER A 258 -8.71 -20.80 31.90
N SER A 259 -8.51 -21.33 30.70
CA SER A 259 -8.69 -22.77 30.42
C SER A 259 -8.24 -23.12 29.00
N CYS A 260 -7.37 -24.13 28.93
CA CYS A 260 -6.76 -24.72 27.74
C CYS A 260 -7.70 -25.70 27.00
N PHE A 261 -7.46 -25.90 25.70
CA PHE A 261 -7.66 -27.19 25.01
C PHE A 261 -6.46 -27.50 24.09
N PRO A 262 -6.13 -28.79 23.86
CA PRO A 262 -4.79 -29.23 23.44
C PRO A 262 -4.59 -29.30 21.92
N LEU A 263 -3.39 -28.92 21.48
CA LEU A 263 -2.88 -29.08 20.12
C LEU A 263 -2.26 -30.49 19.91
N PRO A 264 -2.40 -31.12 18.73
CA PRO A 264 -1.50 -32.17 18.28
C PRO A 264 -0.30 -31.57 17.51
N VAL A 265 0.89 -32.12 17.77
CA VAL A 265 2.18 -31.91 17.06
C VAL A 265 2.78 -33.34 16.93
N PRO A 266 3.54 -33.74 15.88
CA PRO A 266 4.59 -32.94 15.28
C PRO A 266 4.93 -33.07 13.78
N GLY A 267 5.19 -31.91 13.17
CA GLY A 267 6.24 -31.66 12.16
C GLY A 267 6.93 -30.34 12.57
N GLY A 268 8.22 -30.15 12.30
CA GLY A 268 9.04 -29.06 12.86
C GLY A 268 8.45 -27.64 12.72
N PRO A 269 8.86 -26.66 13.55
CA PRO A 269 8.18 -25.37 13.65
C PRO A 269 8.45 -24.50 12.42
N GLN A 270 7.61 -24.61 11.40
CA GLN A 270 7.32 -23.45 10.55
C GLN A 270 6.49 -22.50 11.41
N GLN A 271 6.97 -21.26 11.59
CA GLN A 271 6.18 -20.20 12.20
C GLN A 271 4.84 -20.09 11.46
N PRO A 272 3.69 -19.98 12.15
CA PRO A 272 2.40 -19.82 11.47
C PRO A 272 2.45 -18.58 10.58
N ALA A 273 1.96 -18.71 9.35
CA ALA A 273 1.98 -17.62 8.38
C ALA A 273 1.20 -16.43 8.92
N ARG A 274 1.81 -15.24 8.94
CA ARG A 274 1.17 -13.99 9.41
C ARG A 274 0.30 -13.33 8.33
N VAL A 275 0.55 -13.63 7.07
CA VAL A 275 -0.29 -13.18 5.95
C VAL A 275 -1.06 -14.38 5.45
N ALA A 276 -2.36 -14.25 5.26
CA ALA A 276 -3.20 -15.30 4.68
C ALA A 276 -3.98 -14.81 3.47
N TYR A 277 -4.51 -15.75 2.68
CA TYR A 277 -5.53 -15.47 1.69
C TYR A 277 -6.73 -16.40 1.87
N VAL A 278 -7.88 -15.97 1.36
CA VAL A 278 -9.07 -16.82 1.21
C VAL A 278 -9.54 -16.76 -0.24
N PHE A 279 -9.90 -17.92 -0.78
CA PHE A 279 -10.45 -18.09 -2.12
C PHE A 279 -11.26 -19.38 -2.18
N ASP A 280 -12.38 -19.36 -2.90
CA ASP A 280 -13.20 -20.54 -3.17
C ASP A 280 -13.63 -20.57 -4.64
N PRO A 281 -13.34 -21.65 -5.39
CA PRO A 281 -13.80 -21.81 -6.77
C PRO A 281 -15.33 -21.76 -6.92
N SER A 282 -16.12 -22.02 -5.89
CA SER A 282 -17.59 -21.95 -5.97
C SER A 282 -18.08 -20.55 -6.34
N MET A 283 -17.31 -19.51 -6.01
CA MET A 283 -17.60 -18.13 -6.40
C MET A 283 -17.59 -17.95 -7.92
N GLU A 284 -16.90 -18.81 -8.68
CA GLU A 284 -16.86 -18.79 -10.14
C GLU A 284 -18.19 -19.24 -10.78
N GLY A 285 -19.10 -19.86 -10.02
CA GLY A 285 -20.41 -20.28 -10.52
C GLY A 285 -21.35 -19.12 -10.86
N HIS A 286 -21.15 -17.93 -10.28
CA HIS A 286 -21.88 -16.72 -10.63
C HIS A 286 -21.31 -16.13 -11.92
N GLU A 287 -22.00 -16.31 -13.04
CA GLU A 287 -21.52 -15.95 -14.37
C GLU A 287 -22.70 -15.45 -15.22
N SER A 288 -22.45 -14.39 -15.98
CA SER A 288 -23.40 -13.82 -16.92
C SER A 288 -23.52 -14.68 -18.17
N MET A 289 -24.73 -14.79 -18.73
CA MET A 289 -24.96 -15.48 -20.01
C MET A 289 -24.33 -14.75 -21.22
N VAL A 290 -24.02 -13.47 -21.05
CA VAL A 290 -23.38 -12.62 -22.06
C VAL A 290 -22.05 -12.07 -21.55
N SER A 291 -21.20 -11.59 -22.46
CA SER A 291 -19.94 -10.94 -22.09
C SER A 291 -20.20 -9.78 -21.13
N HIS A 292 -19.65 -9.86 -19.93
CA HIS A 292 -19.85 -8.90 -18.85
C HIS A 292 -18.50 -8.60 -18.17
N PRO A 293 -18.20 -7.34 -17.78
CA PRO A 293 -16.92 -6.98 -17.18
C PRO A 293 -16.68 -7.73 -15.86
N GLU A 294 -17.69 -7.80 -14.98
CA GLU A 294 -17.64 -8.63 -13.78
C GLU A 294 -17.88 -10.10 -14.20
N ASN A 295 -16.82 -10.93 -14.14
CA ASN A 295 -16.83 -12.31 -14.61
C ASN A 295 -15.88 -13.22 -13.80
N PRO A 296 -16.08 -14.55 -13.82
CA PRO A 296 -15.28 -15.50 -13.03
C PRO A 296 -13.77 -15.46 -13.25
N ASN A 297 -13.29 -15.05 -14.43
CA ASN A 297 -11.85 -15.00 -14.70
C ASN A 297 -11.12 -13.99 -13.81
N ARG A 298 -11.84 -13.04 -13.19
CA ARG A 298 -11.25 -12.02 -12.32
C ARG A 298 -10.49 -12.64 -11.14
N VAL A 299 -11.19 -13.45 -10.35
CA VAL A 299 -10.60 -14.16 -9.20
C VAL A 299 -9.66 -15.28 -9.63
N ARG A 300 -10.00 -16.00 -10.72
CA ARG A 300 -9.15 -17.06 -11.28
C ARG A 300 -7.78 -16.53 -11.65
N ARG A 301 -7.73 -15.40 -12.37
CA ARG A 301 -6.47 -14.81 -12.83
C ARG A 301 -5.63 -14.25 -11.69
N ILE A 302 -6.26 -13.70 -10.65
CA ILE A 302 -5.57 -13.30 -9.41
C ILE A 302 -4.91 -14.51 -8.78
N MET A 303 -5.65 -15.61 -8.58
CA MET A 303 -5.11 -16.82 -7.96
C MET A 303 -4.00 -17.49 -8.78
N GLU A 304 -4.14 -17.54 -10.10
CA GLU A 304 -3.07 -17.98 -11.01
C GLU A 304 -1.80 -17.16 -10.81
N ASN A 305 -1.91 -15.84 -10.73
CA ASN A 305 -0.76 -14.94 -10.59
C ASN A 305 -0.12 -15.02 -9.21
N LEU A 306 -0.91 -15.10 -8.13
CA LEU A 306 -0.40 -15.33 -6.77
C LEU A 306 0.37 -16.66 -6.70
N THR A 307 -0.12 -17.70 -7.38
CA THR A 307 0.51 -19.03 -7.40
C THR A 307 1.80 -19.04 -8.24
N SER A 308 1.76 -18.48 -9.44
CA SER A 308 2.90 -18.50 -10.38
C SER A 308 4.06 -17.63 -9.93
N THR A 309 3.78 -16.56 -9.17
CA THR A 309 4.80 -15.66 -8.61
C THR A 309 5.37 -16.13 -7.26
N GLY A 310 4.93 -17.28 -6.73
CA GLY A 310 5.40 -17.81 -5.45
C GLY A 310 4.79 -17.13 -4.21
N VAL A 311 3.85 -16.21 -4.40
CA VAL A 311 3.25 -15.41 -3.30
C VAL A 311 2.28 -16.25 -2.49
N ALA A 312 1.43 -17.06 -3.13
CA ALA A 312 0.46 -17.92 -2.43
C ALA A 312 1.15 -18.89 -1.46
N GLN A 313 2.32 -19.42 -1.82
CA GLN A 313 3.10 -20.37 -1.03
C GLN A 313 3.75 -19.73 0.21
N ARG A 314 3.83 -18.38 0.25
CA ARG A 314 4.32 -17.61 1.39
C ARG A 314 3.19 -17.20 2.34
N CYS A 315 1.95 -17.38 1.93
CA CYS A 315 0.76 -17.05 2.69
C CYS A 315 0.12 -18.30 3.31
N GLY A 316 -0.57 -18.13 4.43
CA GLY A 316 -1.53 -19.11 4.92
C GLY A 316 -2.80 -19.13 4.05
N HIS A 317 -3.55 -20.22 4.14
CA HIS A 317 -4.87 -20.33 3.51
C HIS A 317 -5.93 -20.41 4.60
N VAL A 318 -6.85 -19.45 4.61
CA VAL A 318 -8.03 -19.48 5.49
C VAL A 318 -9.17 -20.20 4.77
N PRO A 319 -9.85 -21.16 5.40
CA PRO A 319 -10.95 -21.87 4.76
C PRO A 319 -12.16 -20.96 4.55
N SER A 320 -12.76 -21.08 3.36
CA SER A 320 -14.02 -20.44 2.99
C SER A 320 -15.22 -21.15 3.63
N ARG A 321 -16.32 -20.41 3.80
CA ARG A 321 -17.64 -20.95 4.18
C ARG A 321 -18.74 -20.05 3.62
N PRO A 322 -19.98 -20.57 3.45
CA PRO A 322 -21.12 -19.70 3.22
C PRO A 322 -21.47 -18.90 4.49
N ALA A 323 -21.85 -17.64 4.32
CA ALA A 323 -22.45 -16.82 5.35
C ALA A 323 -23.88 -17.28 5.69
N THR A 324 -24.21 -17.20 6.97
CA THR A 324 -25.54 -17.45 7.53
C THR A 324 -26.48 -16.28 7.26
N ASP A 325 -27.79 -16.49 7.48
CA ASP A 325 -28.76 -15.40 7.34
C ASP A 325 -28.56 -14.34 8.42
N GLU A 326 -28.29 -14.77 9.65
CA GLU A 326 -28.05 -13.89 10.79
C GLU A 326 -26.86 -12.95 10.54
N GLU A 327 -25.80 -13.46 9.92
CA GLU A 327 -24.63 -12.64 9.55
C GLU A 327 -24.99 -11.59 8.50
N VAL A 328 -25.81 -11.93 7.49
CA VAL A 328 -26.24 -10.97 6.46
C VAL A 328 -27.09 -9.85 7.06
N LEU A 329 -27.98 -10.19 8.01
CA LEU A 329 -28.93 -9.26 8.63
C LEU A 329 -28.31 -8.36 9.71
N THR A 330 -26.99 -8.40 9.91
CA THR A 330 -26.30 -7.52 10.88
C THR A 330 -26.29 -6.06 10.47
N VAL A 331 -26.24 -5.78 9.17
CA VAL A 331 -26.19 -4.41 8.61
C VAL A 331 -27.51 -4.04 7.92
N TYR A 332 -28.30 -5.02 7.45
CA TYR A 332 -29.33 -4.82 6.44
C TYR A 332 -30.68 -5.45 6.75
N ASP A 333 -31.71 -4.97 6.05
CA ASP A 333 -33.08 -5.47 6.16
C ASP A 333 -33.23 -6.86 5.50
N ALA A 334 -34.27 -7.59 5.89
CA ALA A 334 -34.61 -8.88 5.31
C ALA A 334 -34.93 -8.79 3.80
N SER A 335 -35.35 -7.63 3.29
CA SER A 335 -35.75 -7.45 1.88
C SER A 335 -34.65 -7.83 0.89
N LEU A 336 -33.40 -7.41 1.12
CA LEU A 336 -32.27 -7.75 0.26
C LEU A 336 -32.03 -9.26 0.26
N LEU A 337 -32.01 -9.87 1.45
CA LEU A 337 -31.79 -11.30 1.61
C LEU A 337 -32.88 -12.13 0.91
N ASP A 338 -34.13 -11.67 0.98
CA ASP A 338 -35.26 -12.29 0.30
C ASP A 338 -35.13 -12.23 -1.23
N ILE A 339 -34.66 -11.10 -1.77
CA ILE A 339 -34.35 -10.97 -3.21
C ILE A 339 -33.26 -11.97 -3.62
N VAL A 340 -32.20 -12.13 -2.84
CA VAL A 340 -31.10 -13.03 -3.19
C VAL A 340 -31.52 -14.50 -3.10
N LYS A 341 -32.24 -14.89 -2.04
CA LYS A 341 -32.71 -16.27 -1.82
C LYS A 341 -33.62 -16.79 -2.92
N ARG A 342 -34.52 -15.94 -3.44
CA ARG A 342 -35.50 -16.35 -4.46
C ARG A 342 -34.86 -16.60 -5.83
N ILE A 343 -33.64 -16.10 -6.10
CA ILE A 343 -33.00 -16.19 -7.43
C ILE A 343 -32.94 -17.62 -7.95
N LYS A 344 -32.56 -18.58 -7.08
CA LYS A 344 -32.42 -19.99 -7.47
C LYS A 344 -33.74 -20.66 -7.86
N ASP A 345 -34.86 -20.13 -7.36
CA ASP A 345 -36.20 -20.66 -7.61
C ASP A 345 -36.82 -20.08 -8.90
N LEU A 346 -36.21 -19.03 -9.47
CA LEU A 346 -36.62 -18.42 -10.73
C LEU A 346 -36.13 -19.23 -11.93
N LYS A 347 -36.94 -19.26 -12.99
CA LYS A 347 -36.52 -19.79 -14.29
C LYS A 347 -35.47 -18.86 -14.91
N PRO A 348 -34.62 -19.33 -15.85
CA PRO A 348 -33.60 -18.49 -16.48
C PRO A 348 -34.13 -17.19 -17.12
N SER A 349 -35.33 -17.20 -17.70
CA SER A 349 -35.95 -15.98 -18.24
C SER A 349 -36.33 -14.98 -17.16
N GLU A 350 -36.79 -15.45 -16.00
CA GLU A 350 -37.17 -14.64 -14.85
C GLU A 350 -35.93 -14.10 -14.12
N GLN A 351 -34.85 -14.89 -14.07
CA GLN A 351 -33.53 -14.46 -13.60
C GLN A 351 -33.00 -13.29 -14.45
N LEU A 352 -33.08 -13.41 -15.78
CA LEU A 352 -32.68 -12.33 -16.70
C LEU A 352 -33.50 -11.06 -16.44
N SER A 353 -34.84 -11.18 -16.40
CA SER A 353 -35.71 -10.03 -16.12
C SER A 353 -35.48 -9.42 -14.74
N LEU A 354 -35.14 -10.21 -13.72
CA LEU A 354 -34.79 -9.70 -12.40
C LEU A 354 -33.48 -8.88 -12.46
N GLY A 355 -32.44 -9.41 -13.11
CA GLY A 355 -31.17 -8.68 -13.29
C GLY A 355 -31.39 -7.35 -14.02
N GLU A 356 -32.13 -7.36 -15.13
CA GLU A 356 -32.46 -6.16 -15.92
C GLU A 356 -33.29 -5.13 -15.14
N SER A 357 -34.01 -5.54 -14.09
CA SER A 357 -34.83 -4.64 -13.27
C SER A 357 -34.06 -3.95 -12.14
N LEU A 358 -32.88 -4.46 -11.79
CA LEU A 358 -32.02 -3.94 -10.73
C LEU A 358 -30.90 -3.07 -11.33
N ASP A 359 -30.36 -2.14 -10.55
CA ASP A 359 -29.30 -1.26 -11.04
C ASP A 359 -27.99 -2.01 -11.24
N SER A 360 -27.62 -2.22 -12.51
CA SER A 360 -26.34 -2.77 -12.90
C SER A 360 -26.06 -4.15 -12.27
N ILE A 361 -27.06 -5.04 -12.29
CA ILE A 361 -26.98 -6.41 -11.74
C ILE A 361 -27.25 -7.45 -12.83
N TYR A 362 -26.55 -8.57 -12.75
CA TYR A 362 -26.93 -9.80 -13.44
C TYR A 362 -27.03 -10.93 -12.41
N VAL A 363 -27.87 -11.94 -12.66
CA VAL A 363 -28.04 -13.07 -11.73
C VAL A 363 -28.07 -14.39 -12.47
N ASN A 364 -27.75 -15.47 -11.77
CA ASN A 364 -27.97 -16.84 -12.20
C ASN A 364 -28.28 -17.73 -10.99
N GLY A 365 -28.57 -19.02 -11.23
CA GLY A 365 -28.90 -19.97 -10.16
C GLY A 365 -27.82 -20.16 -9.08
N GLN A 366 -26.57 -19.72 -9.32
CA GLN A 366 -25.46 -19.81 -8.37
C GLN A 366 -25.15 -18.48 -7.66
N THR A 367 -25.88 -17.41 -7.96
CA THR A 367 -25.66 -16.08 -7.36
C THR A 367 -25.71 -16.14 -5.83
N GLU A 368 -26.74 -16.76 -5.23
CA GLU A 368 -26.84 -16.88 -3.76
C GLU A 368 -25.62 -17.60 -3.18
N THR A 369 -25.24 -18.74 -3.77
CA THR A 369 -24.09 -19.54 -3.33
C THR A 369 -22.80 -18.72 -3.36
N ALA A 370 -22.53 -18.04 -4.48
CA ALA A 370 -21.33 -17.22 -4.64
C ALA A 370 -21.31 -16.05 -3.65
N ALA A 371 -22.42 -15.31 -3.52
CA ALA A 371 -22.54 -14.18 -2.60
C ALA A 371 -22.33 -14.59 -1.13
N ARG A 372 -22.93 -15.71 -0.71
CA ARG A 372 -22.73 -16.23 0.65
C ARG A 372 -21.29 -16.68 0.88
N VAL A 373 -20.66 -17.33 -0.09
CA VAL A 373 -19.27 -17.79 0.05
C VAL A 373 -18.31 -16.60 0.05
N ALA A 374 -18.54 -15.57 -0.76
CA ALA A 374 -17.76 -14.33 -0.72
C ALA A 374 -17.81 -13.67 0.66
N LEU A 375 -19.03 -13.48 1.19
CA LEU A 375 -19.22 -12.89 2.52
C LEU A 375 -18.60 -13.77 3.61
N GLY A 376 -18.92 -15.06 3.67
CA GLY A 376 -18.40 -15.94 4.72
C GLY A 376 -16.87 -16.12 4.66
N SER A 377 -16.27 -16.04 3.47
CA SER A 377 -14.82 -15.97 3.28
C SER A 377 -14.23 -14.69 3.87
N MET A 378 -14.85 -13.54 3.60
CA MET A 378 -14.47 -12.26 4.18
C MET A 378 -14.54 -12.28 5.71
N LEU A 379 -15.61 -12.84 6.28
CA LEU A 379 -15.79 -12.95 7.73
C LEU A 379 -14.73 -13.88 8.36
N ASN A 380 -14.50 -15.06 7.78
CA ASN A 380 -13.48 -15.98 8.30
C ASN A 380 -12.07 -15.38 8.26
N LEU A 381 -11.70 -14.69 7.18
CA LEU A 381 -10.41 -14.04 7.07
C LEU A 381 -10.26 -12.89 8.08
N THR A 382 -11.32 -12.10 8.25
CA THR A 382 -11.34 -10.99 9.23
C THR A 382 -11.21 -11.53 10.64
N ASP A 383 -11.97 -12.56 11.00
CA ASP A 383 -11.87 -13.25 12.30
C ASP A 383 -10.45 -13.78 12.52
N TRP A 384 -9.85 -14.40 11.51
CA TRP A 384 -8.48 -14.92 11.58
C TRP A 384 -7.44 -13.81 11.81
N VAL A 385 -7.59 -12.67 11.13
CA VAL A 385 -6.70 -11.50 11.32
C VAL A 385 -6.83 -10.93 12.72
N ILE A 386 -8.05 -10.74 13.23
CA ILE A 386 -8.29 -10.18 14.57
C ILE A 386 -7.75 -11.13 15.64
N GLN A 387 -8.03 -12.43 15.54
CA GLN A 387 -7.64 -13.45 16.52
C GLN A 387 -6.14 -13.76 16.49
N GLY A 388 -5.52 -13.77 15.30
CA GLY A 388 -4.07 -13.88 15.16
C GLY A 388 -3.36 -12.65 15.74
N GLY A 389 -4.04 -11.50 15.69
CA GLY A 389 -3.65 -10.28 16.37
C GLY A 389 -2.51 -9.57 15.64
N LYS A 390 -1.56 -9.11 16.43
CA LYS A 390 -0.44 -8.25 16.03
C LYS A 390 0.28 -8.75 14.77
N GLY A 391 0.28 -7.93 13.71
CA GLY A 391 0.95 -8.19 12.43
C GLY A 391 0.27 -9.21 11.51
N HIS A 392 -0.95 -9.66 11.82
CA HIS A 392 -1.70 -10.55 10.94
C HIS A 392 -2.44 -9.75 9.86
N SER A 393 -2.39 -10.21 8.62
CA SER A 393 -3.10 -9.56 7.53
C SER A 393 -3.59 -10.57 6.48
N GLY A 394 -4.52 -10.13 5.63
CA GLY A 394 -5.28 -11.02 4.79
C GLY A 394 -5.58 -10.46 3.40
N LEU A 395 -5.70 -11.34 2.41
CA LEU A 395 -6.22 -11.06 1.08
C LEU A 395 -7.54 -11.82 0.88
N ALA A 396 -8.65 -11.12 0.69
CA ALA A 396 -9.91 -11.74 0.31
C ALA A 396 -10.05 -11.71 -1.22
N VAL A 397 -9.72 -12.83 -1.86
CA VAL A 397 -9.90 -13.00 -3.31
C VAL A 397 -11.32 -13.52 -3.54
N ILE A 398 -12.28 -12.62 -3.41
CA ILE A 398 -13.71 -12.93 -3.36
C ILE A 398 -14.48 -12.31 -4.54
N ARG A 399 -15.60 -12.93 -4.89
CA ARG A 399 -16.63 -12.36 -5.78
C ARG A 399 -17.98 -13.05 -5.54
N PRO A 400 -19.13 -12.39 -5.74
CA PRO A 400 -19.32 -11.01 -6.22
C PRO A 400 -18.79 -9.92 -5.25
N PRO A 401 -18.56 -8.68 -5.73
CA PRO A 401 -18.18 -7.54 -4.89
C PRO A 401 -19.30 -7.15 -3.91
N GLY A 402 -19.06 -6.15 -3.07
CA GLY A 402 -19.98 -5.75 -2.00
C GLY A 402 -20.22 -4.25 -1.80
N HIS A 403 -19.29 -3.36 -2.12
CA HIS A 403 -19.34 -1.97 -1.64
C HIS A 403 -20.54 -1.11 -2.09
N HIS A 404 -21.26 -1.50 -3.15
CA HIS A 404 -22.49 -0.85 -3.62
C HIS A 404 -23.79 -1.43 -3.04
N ALA A 405 -23.73 -2.60 -2.39
CA ALA A 405 -24.94 -3.22 -1.86
C ALA A 405 -25.53 -2.34 -0.75
N GLU A 406 -26.75 -1.86 -0.98
CA GLU A 406 -27.51 -1.02 -0.06
C GLU A 406 -28.30 -1.88 0.94
N SER A 407 -29.06 -1.25 1.84
CA SER A 407 -29.75 -1.96 2.90
C SER A 407 -30.91 -2.86 2.48
N ASP A 408 -31.47 -2.59 1.32
CA ASP A 408 -32.72 -3.18 0.86
C ASP A 408 -32.64 -3.77 -0.56
N GLU A 409 -31.57 -3.50 -1.32
CA GLU A 409 -31.41 -4.01 -2.68
C GLU A 409 -29.93 -4.25 -3.12
N PRO A 410 -29.68 -5.25 -3.98
CA PRO A 410 -28.43 -5.37 -4.73
C PRO A 410 -28.23 -4.24 -5.74
N SER A 411 -26.99 -3.77 -5.91
CA SER A 411 -26.64 -2.73 -6.90
C SER A 411 -25.18 -2.86 -7.32
N GLY A 412 -24.83 -2.42 -8.54
CA GLY A 412 -23.43 -2.29 -8.97
C GLY A 412 -22.63 -3.59 -8.87
N PHE A 413 -23.21 -4.70 -9.35
CA PHE A 413 -22.68 -6.07 -9.22
C PHE A 413 -22.62 -6.63 -7.78
N CYS A 414 -23.01 -5.85 -6.78
CA CYS A 414 -22.89 -6.20 -5.37
C CYS A 414 -24.20 -6.78 -4.82
N PHE A 415 -24.09 -7.90 -4.10
CA PHE A 415 -25.24 -8.56 -3.47
C PHE A 415 -25.26 -8.38 -1.97
N PHE A 416 -24.15 -8.67 -1.29
CA PHE A 416 -23.98 -8.39 0.13
C PHE A 416 -22.76 -7.49 0.30
N ASN A 417 -22.84 -6.52 1.21
CA ASN A 417 -21.70 -5.67 1.48
C ASN A 417 -20.68 -6.37 2.38
N ASN A 418 -19.77 -7.10 1.72
CA ASN A 418 -18.77 -7.94 2.37
C ASN A 418 -17.96 -7.17 3.42
N VAL A 419 -17.53 -5.94 3.09
CA VAL A 419 -16.71 -5.10 3.96
C VAL A 419 -17.52 -4.48 5.09
N ALA A 420 -18.73 -3.99 4.83
CA ALA A 420 -19.56 -3.42 5.89
C ALA A 420 -19.98 -4.47 6.92
N ILE A 421 -20.39 -5.67 6.49
CA ILE A 421 -20.76 -6.75 7.40
C ILE A 421 -19.53 -7.22 8.21
N ALA A 422 -18.35 -7.28 7.60
CA ALA A 422 -17.11 -7.58 8.33
C ALA A 422 -16.75 -6.51 9.36
N ALA A 423 -16.94 -5.22 9.04
CA ALA A 423 -16.75 -4.12 9.98
C ALA A 423 -17.72 -4.21 11.16
N GLN A 424 -19.01 -4.44 10.89
CA GLN A 424 -20.04 -4.59 11.93
C GLN A 424 -19.74 -5.78 12.85
N ARG A 425 -19.36 -6.93 12.27
CA ARG A 425 -18.90 -8.10 13.04
C ARG A 425 -17.69 -7.79 13.92
N ALA A 426 -16.72 -7.04 13.41
CA ALA A 426 -15.55 -6.64 14.20
C ALA A 426 -15.93 -5.76 15.41
N LEU A 427 -16.95 -4.92 15.27
CA LEU A 427 -17.47 -4.09 16.36
C LEU A 427 -18.28 -4.90 17.38
N ASP A 428 -19.20 -5.75 16.92
CA ASP A 428 -20.18 -6.39 17.79
C ASP A 428 -19.66 -7.69 18.42
N ASP A 429 -19.00 -8.54 17.62
CA ASP A 429 -18.55 -9.86 18.06
C ASP A 429 -17.13 -9.82 18.65
N HIS A 430 -16.25 -8.98 18.06
CA HIS A 430 -14.86 -8.81 18.53
C HIS A 430 -14.66 -7.60 19.44
N LEU A 431 -15.71 -6.81 19.68
CA LEU A 431 -15.71 -5.67 20.59
C LEU A 431 -14.64 -4.61 20.25
N LEU A 432 -14.26 -4.52 18.98
CA LEU A 432 -13.45 -3.41 18.51
C LEU A 432 -14.25 -2.11 18.62
N LYS A 433 -13.55 -1.01 18.82
CA LYS A 433 -14.12 0.32 19.00
C LYS A 433 -13.94 1.20 17.77
N ARG A 434 -12.95 0.88 16.93
CA ARG A 434 -12.54 1.72 15.79
C ARG A 434 -12.12 0.84 14.62
N VAL A 435 -12.92 0.82 13.56
CA VAL A 435 -12.62 0.13 12.30
C VAL A 435 -12.42 1.18 11.22
N LEU A 436 -11.31 1.08 10.49
CA LEU A 436 -11.05 1.92 9.31
C LEU A 436 -11.44 1.14 8.07
N VAL A 437 -12.21 1.75 7.18
CA VAL A 437 -12.46 1.28 5.82
C VAL A 437 -11.84 2.28 4.84
N VAL A 438 -10.88 1.81 4.04
CA VAL A 438 -10.33 2.57 2.90
C VAL A 438 -10.84 1.94 1.62
N ASP A 439 -11.65 2.68 0.88
CA ASP A 439 -12.13 2.30 -0.44
C ASP A 439 -11.34 3.04 -1.52
N TRP A 440 -10.57 2.29 -2.29
CA TRP A 440 -9.82 2.81 -3.45
C TRP A 440 -10.38 2.31 -4.78
N ASP A 441 -11.53 1.62 -4.76
CA ASP A 441 -12.30 1.36 -5.97
C ASP A 441 -12.64 2.70 -6.62
N VAL A 442 -12.64 2.73 -7.95
CA VAL A 442 -12.87 3.98 -8.68
C VAL A 442 -14.31 4.48 -8.51
N HIS A 443 -15.24 3.62 -8.14
CA HIS A 443 -16.63 3.99 -7.86
C HIS A 443 -16.80 4.27 -6.37
N HIS A 444 -17.74 5.16 -6.05
CA HIS A 444 -18.11 5.42 -4.66
C HIS A 444 -18.83 4.21 -4.08
N GLY A 445 -18.27 3.60 -3.02
CA GLY A 445 -18.94 2.57 -2.22
C GLY A 445 -20.11 3.12 -1.39
N SER A 446 -21.21 3.47 -2.07
CA SER A 446 -22.41 4.06 -1.46
C SER A 446 -22.98 3.22 -0.32
N GLY A 447 -23.00 1.89 -0.48
CA GLY A 447 -23.52 0.97 0.52
C GLY A 447 -22.70 0.98 1.82
N ILE A 448 -21.37 1.14 1.73
CA ILE A 448 -20.52 1.26 2.93
C ILE A 448 -20.76 2.61 3.61
N GLN A 449 -20.77 3.70 2.83
CA GLN A 449 -21.04 5.04 3.34
C GLN A 449 -22.39 5.07 4.09
N ASN A 450 -23.45 4.57 3.48
CA ASN A 450 -24.80 4.62 4.05
C ASN A 450 -24.90 3.75 5.32
N ALA A 451 -24.24 2.59 5.35
CA ALA A 451 -24.20 1.73 6.53
C ALA A 451 -23.60 2.41 7.77
N PHE A 452 -22.63 3.30 7.59
CA PHE A 452 -21.88 3.92 8.70
C PHE A 452 -21.97 5.43 8.79
N LEU A 453 -22.84 6.07 8.00
CA LEU A 453 -22.92 7.53 7.89
C LEU A 453 -23.10 8.24 9.25
N ARG A 454 -23.69 7.54 10.22
CA ARG A 454 -23.97 8.04 11.58
C ARG A 454 -23.11 7.40 12.68
N ASP A 455 -22.25 6.44 12.35
CA ASP A 455 -21.50 5.66 13.33
C ASP A 455 -20.03 6.11 13.42
N PRO A 456 -19.60 6.80 14.50
CA PRO A 456 -18.22 7.23 14.66
C PRO A 456 -17.23 6.10 14.96
N ARG A 457 -17.70 4.86 15.16
CA ARG A 457 -16.84 3.69 15.36
C ARG A 457 -16.23 3.20 14.05
N VAL A 458 -16.80 3.61 12.90
CA VAL A 458 -16.26 3.29 11.58
C VAL A 458 -15.87 4.57 10.87
N LEU A 459 -14.61 4.66 10.47
CA LEU A 459 -14.12 5.71 9.58
C LEU A 459 -14.12 5.17 8.16
N TYR A 460 -14.91 5.75 7.26
CA TYR A 460 -14.94 5.42 5.84
C TYR A 460 -14.24 6.51 5.02
N ILE A 461 -13.28 6.10 4.19
CA ILE A 461 -12.55 6.98 3.28
C ILE A 461 -12.63 6.41 1.86
N SER A 462 -13.17 7.18 0.91
CA SER A 462 -13.33 6.76 -0.49
C SER A 462 -12.58 7.67 -1.45
N LEU A 463 -11.79 7.07 -2.35
CA LEU A 463 -11.12 7.75 -3.47
C LEU A 463 -11.82 7.37 -4.78
N LEU A 464 -12.67 8.24 -5.30
CA LEU A 464 -13.63 7.89 -6.36
C LEU A 464 -13.54 8.84 -7.56
N LEU A 465 -13.81 8.36 -8.77
CA LEU A 465 -14.08 9.21 -9.92
C LEU A 465 -15.49 9.77 -9.82
N PHE A 466 -15.65 11.09 -9.81
CA PHE A 466 -16.94 11.73 -9.51
C PHE A 466 -17.53 12.48 -10.71
N LEU A 467 -16.71 13.26 -11.41
CA LEU A 467 -17.14 14.08 -12.56
C LEU A 467 -18.42 14.89 -12.28
N GLY A 468 -18.43 15.64 -11.18
CA GLY A 468 -19.60 16.41 -10.73
C GLY A 468 -20.84 15.58 -10.35
N GLY A 469 -20.67 14.29 -10.08
CA GLY A 469 -21.75 13.35 -9.77
C GLY A 469 -22.37 12.65 -10.97
N SER A 470 -21.70 12.70 -12.12
CA SER A 470 -22.15 12.02 -13.36
C SER A 470 -21.49 10.67 -13.59
N PHE A 471 -20.49 10.30 -12.79
CA PHE A 471 -19.89 8.97 -12.81
C PHE A 471 -20.63 8.04 -11.83
N TYR A 472 -20.67 6.74 -12.13
CA TYR A 472 -21.42 5.77 -11.34
C TYR A 472 -20.85 5.64 -9.91
N PRO A 473 -21.69 5.48 -8.87
CA PRO A 473 -23.13 5.70 -8.87
C PRO A 473 -23.46 7.20 -9.03
N GLU A 474 -24.38 7.52 -9.94
CA GLU A 474 -24.76 8.92 -10.20
C GLU A 474 -25.34 9.59 -8.95
N GLY A 475 -25.05 10.87 -8.76
CA GLY A 475 -25.59 11.67 -7.66
C GLY A 475 -24.52 12.40 -6.86
N GLN A 476 -24.92 12.92 -5.69
CA GLN A 476 -24.07 13.76 -4.85
C GLN A 476 -23.56 13.04 -3.59
N GLY A 477 -23.84 11.74 -3.44
CA GLY A 477 -23.44 10.95 -2.28
C GLY A 477 -21.93 10.91 -2.07
N GLY A 478 -21.14 10.83 -3.15
CA GLY A 478 -19.68 10.87 -3.12
C GLY A 478 -19.06 12.28 -3.11
N ALA A 479 -19.83 13.34 -2.92
CA ALA A 479 -19.32 14.71 -2.97
C ALA A 479 -18.51 15.09 -1.71
N ILE A 480 -17.62 16.08 -1.85
CA ILE A 480 -16.78 16.61 -0.75
C ILE A 480 -17.59 16.99 0.50
N PRO A 481 -18.75 17.68 0.42
CA PRO A 481 -19.47 18.12 1.62
C PRO A 481 -20.10 16.99 2.43
N VAL A 482 -20.13 15.74 1.93
CA VAL A 482 -20.71 14.60 2.63
C VAL A 482 -19.70 14.06 3.63
N VAL A 483 -19.76 14.57 4.86
CA VAL A 483 -18.79 14.29 5.93
C VAL A 483 -19.32 13.35 7.03
N GLY A 484 -20.50 12.77 6.84
CA GLY A 484 -21.23 11.99 7.85
C GLY A 484 -22.38 12.80 8.45
N GLU A 485 -23.16 12.18 9.33
CA GLU A 485 -24.34 12.76 9.95
C GLU A 485 -24.37 12.52 11.46
N GLY A 486 -24.80 13.54 12.23
CA GLY A 486 -24.97 13.41 13.66
C GLY A 486 -23.68 12.99 14.36
N SER A 487 -23.69 11.86 15.06
CA SER A 487 -22.48 11.33 15.71
C SER A 487 -21.38 10.90 14.74
N GLY A 488 -21.71 10.63 13.48
CA GLY A 488 -20.75 10.23 12.44
C GLY A 488 -20.11 11.40 11.69
N GLU A 489 -20.42 12.66 12.01
CA GLU A 489 -19.78 13.81 11.37
C GLU A 489 -18.25 13.79 11.56
N GLY A 490 -17.53 13.90 10.45
CA GLY A 490 -16.08 13.76 10.36
C GLY A 490 -15.59 12.34 10.04
N PHE A 491 -16.42 11.31 10.20
CA PHE A 491 -16.04 9.90 10.02
C PHE A 491 -16.38 9.34 8.63
N ASN A 492 -16.87 10.20 7.72
CA ASN A 492 -17.00 9.91 6.30
C ASN A 492 -16.14 10.88 5.50
N VAL A 493 -15.23 10.38 4.67
CA VAL A 493 -14.29 11.19 3.90
C VAL A 493 -14.33 10.80 2.42
N ASN A 494 -14.86 11.69 1.58
CA ASN A 494 -14.85 11.50 0.13
C ASN A 494 -13.73 12.33 -0.53
N ILE A 495 -12.99 11.71 -1.44
CA ILE A 495 -11.99 12.33 -2.32
C ILE A 495 -12.46 12.16 -3.78
N PRO A 496 -13.37 13.02 -4.26
CA PRO A 496 -13.99 12.90 -5.58
C PRO A 496 -13.14 13.51 -6.69
N TRP A 497 -12.57 12.68 -7.54
CA TRP A 497 -11.83 13.13 -8.71
C TRP A 497 -12.76 13.75 -9.75
N GLU A 498 -12.50 15.02 -10.09
CA GLU A 498 -13.28 15.78 -11.07
C GLU A 498 -12.79 15.63 -12.51
N GLN A 499 -11.76 14.82 -12.73
CA GLN A 499 -11.18 14.55 -14.04
C GLN A 499 -10.72 13.10 -14.14
N THR A 500 -10.76 12.57 -15.37
CA THR A 500 -10.26 11.22 -15.68
C THR A 500 -8.73 11.18 -15.71
N LYS A 501 -8.18 9.97 -15.83
CA LYS A 501 -6.74 9.68 -15.90
C LYS A 501 -5.97 10.07 -14.64
N MET A 502 -6.62 10.12 -13.49
CA MET A 502 -5.90 10.19 -12.20
C MET A 502 -5.03 8.94 -12.05
N GLY A 503 -3.78 9.11 -11.64
CA GLY A 503 -2.80 8.04 -11.50
C GLY A 503 -2.02 8.16 -10.19
N ASP A 504 -0.86 7.53 -10.15
CA ASP A 504 -0.03 7.40 -8.94
C ASP A 504 0.20 8.72 -8.19
N PRO A 505 0.59 9.83 -8.85
CA PRO A 505 0.87 11.08 -8.14
C PRO A 505 -0.34 11.62 -7.38
N GLU A 506 -1.54 11.48 -7.94
CA GLU A 506 -2.78 11.94 -7.31
C GLU A 506 -3.16 11.08 -6.11
N TYR A 507 -3.11 9.75 -6.26
CA TYR A 507 -3.45 8.82 -5.19
C TYR A 507 -2.43 8.88 -4.05
N ILE A 508 -1.13 8.93 -4.34
CA ILE A 508 -0.10 9.06 -3.29
C ILE A 508 -0.22 10.41 -2.57
N GLN A 509 -0.49 11.49 -3.28
CA GLN A 509 -0.71 12.79 -2.63
C GLN A 509 -1.99 12.82 -1.79
N ALA A 510 -3.05 12.12 -2.20
CA ALA A 510 -4.25 11.92 -1.39
C ALA A 510 -3.91 11.17 -0.09
N PHE A 511 -3.13 10.10 -0.20
CA PHE A 511 -2.70 9.30 0.95
C PHE A 511 -1.89 10.13 1.93
N LEU A 512 -0.85 10.79 1.45
CA LEU A 512 0.06 11.58 2.29
C LEU A 512 -0.60 12.85 2.87
N GLY A 513 -1.44 13.52 2.09
CA GLY A 513 -2.01 14.81 2.44
C GLY A 513 -3.32 14.75 3.23
N THR A 514 -4.09 13.67 3.09
CA THR A 514 -5.45 13.59 3.64
C THR A 514 -5.71 12.25 4.34
N VAL A 515 -5.53 11.10 3.66
CA VAL A 515 -5.90 9.79 4.20
C VAL A 515 -5.09 9.45 5.45
N LEU A 516 -3.76 9.39 5.35
CA LEU A 516 -2.91 8.97 6.47
C LEU A 516 -3.03 9.91 7.68
N PRO A 517 -3.00 11.26 7.56
CA PRO A 517 -3.23 12.14 8.70
C PRO A 517 -4.51 11.80 9.48
N ILE A 518 -5.62 11.58 8.78
CA ILE A 518 -6.90 11.21 9.38
C ILE A 518 -6.80 9.82 10.03
N CYS A 519 -6.24 8.83 9.33
CA CYS A 519 -6.13 7.46 9.84
C CYS A 519 -5.26 7.36 11.11
N TYR A 520 -4.15 8.09 11.18
CA TYR A 520 -3.29 8.11 12.37
C TYR A 520 -3.96 8.80 13.57
N GLU A 521 -4.75 9.85 13.33
CA GLU A 521 -5.53 10.51 14.38
C GLU A 521 -6.71 9.65 14.85
N PHE A 522 -7.38 8.95 13.94
CA PHE A 522 -8.46 8.01 14.24
C PHE A 522 -7.97 6.78 15.01
N ASN A 523 -6.75 6.32 14.71
CA ASN A 523 -6.11 5.21 15.38
C ASN A 523 -6.97 3.92 15.36
N PRO A 524 -7.16 3.30 14.18
CA PRO A 524 -8.01 2.12 14.05
C PRO A 524 -7.43 0.89 14.75
N GLU A 525 -8.32 -0.03 15.14
CA GLU A 525 -7.99 -1.35 15.68
C GLU A 525 -8.07 -2.45 14.62
N LEU A 526 -8.64 -2.14 13.45
CA LEU A 526 -8.67 -2.98 12.25
C LEU A 526 -8.72 -2.08 11.01
N VAL A 527 -7.99 -2.45 9.96
CA VAL A 527 -8.10 -1.83 8.64
C VAL A 527 -8.73 -2.81 7.66
N LEU A 528 -9.83 -2.40 7.03
CA LEU A 528 -10.43 -3.09 5.89
C LEU A 528 -10.21 -2.23 4.65
N VAL A 529 -9.74 -2.85 3.58
CA VAL A 529 -9.58 -2.16 2.29
C VAL A 529 -10.59 -2.75 1.32
N SER A 530 -11.54 -1.91 0.88
CA SER A 530 -12.37 -2.18 -0.29
C SER A 530 -11.50 -1.99 -1.52
N ALA A 531 -10.94 -3.10 -1.98
CA ALA A 531 -9.84 -3.13 -2.93
C ALA A 531 -10.34 -3.35 -4.36
N GLY A 532 -10.94 -2.31 -4.93
CA GLY A 532 -11.21 -2.22 -6.36
C GLY A 532 -9.94 -1.91 -7.14
N PHE A 533 -9.73 -2.58 -8.27
CA PHE A 533 -8.58 -2.30 -9.14
C PHE A 533 -9.02 -1.70 -10.48
N ASP A 534 -10.20 -1.11 -10.55
CA ASP A 534 -10.76 -0.45 -11.72
C ASP A 534 -10.28 0.99 -11.90
N ALA A 535 -9.69 1.61 -10.87
CA ALA A 535 -8.90 2.83 -11.07
C ALA A 535 -7.57 2.55 -11.81
N ALA A 536 -7.22 1.27 -12.03
CA ALA A 536 -5.96 0.89 -12.62
C ALA A 536 -5.87 1.24 -14.11
N VAL A 537 -4.63 1.43 -14.57
CA VAL A 537 -4.34 1.58 -15.99
C VAL A 537 -4.89 0.40 -16.80
N GLY A 538 -5.56 0.71 -17.91
CA GLY A 538 -6.13 -0.27 -18.83
C GLY A 538 -7.47 -0.85 -18.40
N ASP A 539 -8.03 -0.43 -17.27
CA ASP A 539 -9.39 -0.81 -16.89
C ASP A 539 -10.44 -0.26 -17.88
N PRO A 540 -11.42 -1.06 -18.32
CA PRO A 540 -12.44 -0.62 -19.27
C PRO A 540 -13.47 0.36 -18.68
N LEU A 541 -13.64 0.42 -17.35
CA LEU A 541 -14.69 1.21 -16.69
C LEU A 541 -14.14 2.44 -15.96
N GLY A 542 -13.07 2.31 -15.18
CA GLY A 542 -12.67 3.37 -14.23
C GLY A 542 -12.01 4.62 -14.80
N ARG A 543 -11.59 4.62 -16.08
CA ARG A 543 -11.03 5.79 -16.79
C ARG A 543 -9.85 6.48 -16.08
N CYS A 544 -9.21 5.82 -15.12
CA CYS A 544 -8.04 6.30 -14.40
C CYS A 544 -6.77 5.62 -14.94
N SER A 545 -5.63 5.85 -14.29
CA SER A 545 -4.31 5.41 -14.75
C SER A 545 -3.40 5.05 -13.58
N VAL A 546 -3.97 4.51 -12.50
CA VAL A 546 -3.20 4.03 -11.34
C VAL A 546 -2.42 2.78 -11.74
N THR A 547 -1.12 2.74 -11.49
CA THR A 547 -0.31 1.57 -11.80
C THR A 547 -0.52 0.47 -10.75
N PRO A 548 -0.34 -0.81 -11.08
CA PRO A 548 -0.30 -1.89 -10.09
C PRO A 548 0.69 -1.64 -8.93
N ALA A 549 1.82 -0.97 -9.20
CA ALA A 549 2.82 -0.62 -8.19
C ALA A 549 2.26 0.34 -7.13
N CYS A 550 1.43 1.30 -7.54
CA CYS A 550 0.78 2.24 -6.62
C CYS A 550 -0.11 1.53 -5.59
N TYR A 551 -0.87 0.51 -5.97
CA TYR A 551 -1.66 -0.28 -5.00
C TYR A 551 -0.78 -0.98 -3.96
N GLY A 552 0.38 -1.50 -4.37
CA GLY A 552 1.38 -2.04 -3.45
C GLY A 552 1.89 -0.97 -2.46
N VAL A 553 2.16 0.25 -2.94
CA VAL A 553 2.55 1.38 -2.09
C VAL A 553 1.43 1.82 -1.15
N MET A 554 0.20 1.98 -1.65
CA MET A 554 -0.96 2.34 -0.82
C MET A 554 -1.21 1.30 0.27
N THR A 555 -1.15 0.01 -0.06
CA THR A 555 -1.21 -1.08 0.93
C THR A 555 -0.13 -0.91 1.98
N ASN A 556 1.11 -0.70 1.53
CA ASN A 556 2.27 -0.58 2.39
C ASN A 556 2.18 0.62 3.34
N LEU A 557 1.59 1.74 2.89
CA LEU A 557 1.34 2.94 3.70
C LEU A 557 0.31 2.73 4.81
N LEU A 558 -0.64 1.81 4.59
CA LEU A 558 -1.65 1.45 5.59
C LEU A 558 -1.15 0.40 6.59
N CYS A 559 -0.14 -0.41 6.23
CA CYS A 559 0.37 -1.50 7.08
C CYS A 559 0.77 -1.09 8.52
N PRO A 560 1.28 0.13 8.81
CA PRO A 560 1.61 0.51 10.18
C PRO A 560 0.38 0.74 11.08
N LEU A 561 -0.81 0.96 10.50
CA LEU A 561 -2.06 1.18 11.23
C LEU A 561 -2.56 -0.13 11.85
N ALA A 562 -3.39 -0.03 12.90
CA ALA A 562 -4.04 -1.18 13.54
C ALA A 562 -3.08 -2.31 13.97
N GLU A 563 -1.83 -1.98 14.25
CA GLU A 563 -0.78 -2.97 14.54
C GLU A 563 -0.56 -3.99 13.41
N GLY A 564 -0.82 -3.59 12.15
CA GLY A 564 -0.75 -4.44 10.98
C GLY A 564 -1.99 -5.30 10.72
N LYS A 565 -3.04 -5.21 11.55
CA LYS A 565 -4.30 -5.93 11.35
C LYS A 565 -5.06 -5.36 10.16
N MET A 566 -4.94 -6.02 9.02
CA MET A 566 -5.49 -5.55 7.76
C MET A 566 -6.08 -6.67 6.92
N VAL A 567 -7.23 -6.41 6.29
CA VAL A 567 -7.77 -7.25 5.22
C VAL A 567 -7.91 -6.41 3.95
N VAL A 568 -7.33 -6.90 2.85
CA VAL A 568 -7.48 -6.33 1.50
C VAL A 568 -8.49 -7.20 0.74
N ALA A 569 -9.70 -6.69 0.51
CA ALA A 569 -10.81 -7.45 -0.05
C ALA A 569 -11.15 -6.99 -1.47
N LEU A 570 -11.18 -7.91 -2.43
CA LEU A 570 -11.46 -7.59 -3.83
C LEU A 570 -12.88 -7.02 -4.00
N GLU A 571 -12.97 -5.85 -4.64
CA GLU A 571 -14.22 -5.22 -5.10
C GLU A 571 -14.27 -5.22 -6.64
N GLY A 572 -14.15 -4.07 -7.31
CA GLY A 572 -14.10 -3.91 -8.76
C GLY A 572 -12.74 -4.21 -9.41
N GLY A 573 -12.58 -3.76 -10.65
CA GLY A 573 -11.42 -4.05 -11.50
C GLY A 573 -11.69 -5.15 -12.53
N TYR A 574 -11.59 -4.80 -13.81
CA TYR A 574 -12.14 -5.58 -14.91
C TYR A 574 -11.10 -5.85 -16.02
N ASN A 575 -9.91 -5.25 -15.93
CA ASN A 575 -8.74 -5.68 -16.68
C ASN A 575 -7.99 -6.79 -15.95
N LEU A 576 -8.07 -8.03 -16.48
CA LEU A 576 -7.50 -9.23 -15.85
C LEU A 576 -5.99 -9.14 -15.57
N ALA A 577 -5.23 -8.42 -16.38
CA ALA A 577 -3.79 -8.24 -16.17
C ALA A 577 -3.53 -7.23 -15.03
N SER A 578 -4.23 -6.10 -15.02
CA SER A 578 -4.08 -5.07 -14.01
C SER A 578 -4.51 -5.56 -12.63
N ILE A 579 -5.66 -6.23 -12.51
CA ILE A 579 -6.17 -6.71 -11.21
C ILE A 579 -5.27 -7.79 -10.59
N SER A 580 -4.75 -8.70 -11.41
CA SER A 580 -3.90 -9.80 -10.91
C SER A 580 -2.53 -9.29 -10.47
N SER A 581 -1.96 -8.35 -11.22
CA SER A 581 -0.73 -7.66 -10.84
C SER A 581 -0.91 -6.82 -9.58
N ALA A 582 -1.97 -6.01 -9.49
CA ALA A 582 -2.22 -5.13 -8.36
C ALA A 582 -2.47 -5.91 -7.06
N MET A 583 -3.33 -6.93 -7.07
CA MET A 583 -3.56 -7.79 -5.89
C MET A 583 -2.28 -8.51 -5.46
N THR A 584 -1.45 -8.95 -6.41
CA THR A 584 -0.15 -9.56 -6.10
C THR A 584 0.82 -8.58 -5.44
N LEU A 585 0.82 -7.31 -5.85
CA LEU A 585 1.65 -6.27 -5.24
C LEU A 585 1.14 -5.84 -3.87
N CYS A 586 -0.18 -5.86 -3.63
CA CYS A 586 -0.76 -5.72 -2.29
C CYS A 586 -0.29 -6.87 -1.39
N ALA A 587 -0.38 -8.12 -1.87
CA ALA A 587 0.09 -9.31 -1.15
C ALA A 587 1.58 -9.23 -0.78
N LYS A 588 2.43 -8.82 -1.73
CA LYS A 588 3.86 -8.59 -1.51
C LYS A 588 4.11 -7.51 -0.45
N ALA A 589 3.36 -6.42 -0.46
CA ALA A 589 3.45 -5.38 0.56
C ALA A 589 3.09 -5.88 1.96
N LEU A 590 2.03 -6.70 2.09
CA LEU A 590 1.66 -7.36 3.35
C LEU A 590 2.75 -8.31 3.86
N LEU A 591 3.42 -9.02 2.93
CA LEU A 591 4.54 -9.92 3.22
C LEU A 591 5.86 -9.19 3.54
N GLY A 592 5.88 -7.85 3.43
CA GLY A 592 7.06 -7.03 3.71
C GLY A 592 8.08 -6.95 2.56
N ASP A 593 7.67 -7.32 1.34
CA ASP A 593 8.52 -7.10 0.17
C ASP A 593 8.66 -5.60 -0.14
N PRO A 594 9.80 -5.15 -0.70
CA PRO A 594 9.96 -3.77 -1.12
C PRO A 594 8.88 -3.35 -2.13
N PRO A 595 8.34 -2.12 -2.03
CA PRO A 595 7.34 -1.65 -2.96
C PRO A 595 7.92 -1.48 -4.37
N GLY A 596 7.05 -1.63 -5.37
CA GLY A 596 7.39 -1.36 -6.76
C GLY A 596 7.62 0.13 -7.02
N ARG A 597 8.32 0.43 -8.12
CA ARG A 597 8.58 1.81 -8.55
C ARG A 597 7.27 2.50 -8.97
N LEU A 598 7.08 3.71 -8.46
CA LEU A 598 5.95 4.57 -8.82
C LEU A 598 6.20 5.32 -10.13
N ASP A 599 5.12 5.71 -10.79
CA ASP A 599 5.18 6.74 -11.82
C ASP A 599 5.34 8.13 -11.19
N CYS A 600 6.41 8.85 -11.57
CA CYS A 600 6.78 10.17 -11.06
C CYS A 600 6.19 11.34 -11.88
N ASN A 601 5.18 11.07 -12.71
CA ASN A 601 4.49 12.08 -13.48
C ASN A 601 3.97 13.27 -12.63
N LYS A 602 3.78 14.43 -13.28
CA LYS A 602 3.26 15.61 -12.59
C LYS A 602 1.80 15.43 -12.20
N MET A 603 1.50 15.71 -10.93
CA MET A 603 0.14 15.75 -10.42
C MET A 603 -0.70 16.81 -11.15
N LYS A 604 -1.96 16.47 -11.48
CA LYS A 604 -2.93 17.36 -12.09
C LYS A 604 -3.40 18.45 -11.12
N GLN A 605 -3.64 19.64 -11.65
CA GLN A 605 -4.13 20.78 -10.85
C GLN A 605 -5.55 20.54 -10.31
N SER A 606 -6.39 19.82 -11.05
CA SER A 606 -7.74 19.42 -10.61
C SER A 606 -7.70 18.59 -9.32
N ALA A 607 -6.78 17.63 -9.23
CA ALA A 607 -6.56 16.85 -8.01
C ALA A 607 -6.13 17.73 -6.83
N THR A 608 -5.28 18.75 -7.06
CA THR A 608 -4.90 19.70 -6.00
C THR A 608 -6.11 20.44 -5.42
N ALA A 609 -7.06 20.84 -6.28
CA ALA A 609 -8.28 21.52 -5.84
C ALA A 609 -9.18 20.60 -5.02
N VAL A 610 -9.37 19.35 -5.47
CA VAL A 610 -10.13 18.31 -4.75
C VAL A 610 -9.53 18.06 -3.37
N LEU A 611 -8.21 17.82 -3.30
CA LEU A 611 -7.53 17.52 -2.03
C LEU A 611 -7.59 18.70 -1.04
N ARG A 612 -7.50 19.93 -1.53
CA ARG A 612 -7.71 21.12 -0.68
C ARG A 612 -9.15 21.20 -0.18
N GLY A 613 -10.13 20.93 -1.03
CA GLY A 613 -11.54 20.92 -0.67
C GLY A 613 -11.84 19.87 0.40
N ALA A 614 -11.43 18.62 0.16
CA ALA A 614 -11.54 17.51 1.11
C ALA A 614 -10.86 17.83 2.44
N SER A 615 -9.63 18.34 2.41
CA SER A 615 -8.91 18.74 3.63
C SER A 615 -9.60 19.88 4.37
N ALA A 616 -10.17 20.85 3.65
CA ALA A 616 -10.83 22.01 4.25
C ALA A 616 -12.13 21.62 4.98
N VAL A 617 -12.94 20.73 4.41
CA VAL A 617 -14.16 20.25 5.07
C VAL A 617 -13.87 19.30 6.23
N GLN A 618 -12.73 18.60 6.20
CA GLN A 618 -12.31 17.67 7.25
C GLN A 618 -11.54 18.33 8.41
N ALA A 619 -10.88 19.47 8.18
CA ALA A 619 -10.08 20.18 9.18
C ALA A 619 -10.80 20.64 10.47
N PRO A 620 -12.14 20.77 10.54
CA PRO A 620 -12.85 20.95 11.80
C PRO A 620 -12.82 19.70 12.70
N PHE A 621 -12.76 18.51 12.10
CA PHE A 621 -12.85 17.22 12.80
C PHE A 621 -11.47 16.61 13.11
N TRP A 622 -10.48 16.87 12.26
CA TRP A 622 -9.14 16.26 12.33
C TRP A 622 -8.05 17.32 12.46
N ARG A 623 -7.23 17.23 13.51
CA ARG A 623 -6.14 18.17 13.82
C ARG A 623 -4.93 17.99 12.90
N LEU A 624 -4.65 16.76 12.47
CA LEU A 624 -3.50 16.45 11.62
C LEU A 624 -3.71 16.86 10.15
N VAL A 625 -4.95 17.15 9.76
CA VAL A 625 -5.28 17.67 8.44
C VAL A 625 -4.92 19.16 8.38
N PHE A 626 -3.91 19.49 7.57
CA PHE A 626 -3.33 20.82 7.54
C PHE A 626 -4.33 21.88 7.05
N ARG A 627 -4.65 22.85 7.91
CA ARG A 627 -5.36 24.06 7.52
C ARG A 627 -4.43 24.94 6.69
N GLN A 628 -4.51 24.88 5.36
CA GLN A 628 -3.85 25.92 4.58
C GLN A 628 -4.52 27.26 4.91
N PRO A 629 -3.77 28.29 5.32
CA PRO A 629 -4.35 29.60 5.52
C PRO A 629 -4.97 30.07 4.20
N PRO A 630 -6.15 30.72 4.22
CA PRO A 630 -6.72 31.30 3.01
C PRO A 630 -5.70 32.27 2.40
N ARG A 631 -5.49 32.14 1.08
CA ARG A 631 -4.59 33.03 0.31
C ARG A 631 -5.13 34.45 0.23
#